data_AF-A0AAW2J1A9-F1
#
_entry.id   AF-A0AAW2J1A9-F1
#
_cell.length_a   1.000
_cell.length_b   1.000
_cell.length_c   1.000
_cell.angle_alpha   90.00
_cell.angle_beta   90.00
_cell.angle_gamma   90.00
#
_symmetry.space_group_name_H-M   'P 1'
#
loop_
_entity.id
_entity.type
_entity.pdbx_description
1 polymer ?
#
loop_
_entity_poly.entity_id
_entity_poly.type
_entity_poly.pdbx_seq_one_letter_code
_entity_poly.pdbx_strand_id
1 'polypeptide(L)'
;MMEKVSSTKPDKAITEAKGSCNSCRKKMPVNNNQYSISQSSVLSVVTSNQPRREKRALLCCVQYKNQKFELKGSKHDLNNMRDLLVKQFRFPTASMLILAEKEPYQAPTRKNIEDAFQWLMRDIQSGDSLVFYFSGGVATT
;
A
#
# COMPACT_ATOMS: atom_id res chain seq x y z
N MET A 1 69.45 27.92 2.14
CA MET A 1 68.51 26.85 2.58
C MET A 1 67.65 26.52 1.37
N MET A 2 68.06 25.59 0.51
CA MET A 2 67.75 24.13 0.57
C MET A 2 66.22 23.92 0.55
N GLU A 3 65.55 23.24 -0.38
CA GLU A 3 65.91 22.30 -1.45
C GLU A 3 64.69 22.21 -2.42
N LYS A 4 64.91 21.89 -3.71
CA LYS A 4 63.86 21.46 -4.68
C LYS A 4 63.80 19.93 -4.67
N VAL A 5 62.67 19.34 -5.10
CA VAL A 5 62.45 17.98 -5.74
C VAL A 5 61.09 17.45 -5.24
N SER A 6 60.24 16.69 -5.94
CA SER A 6 59.93 16.38 -7.34
C SER A 6 58.67 15.48 -7.28
N SER A 7 58.20 15.00 -8.44
CA SER A 7 57.07 14.09 -8.72
C SER A 7 56.65 13.09 -7.63
N THR A 8 55.39 12.66 -7.53
CA THR A 8 54.85 11.56 -8.36
C THR A 8 53.36 11.32 -8.04
N LYS A 9 52.53 11.13 -9.06
CA LYS A 9 51.35 10.23 -8.97
C LYS A 9 51.85 8.79 -9.14
N PRO A 10 51.21 7.84 -8.47
CA PRO A 10 50.70 6.71 -9.22
C PRO A 10 49.23 6.39 -8.91
N ASP A 11 48.51 6.06 -9.98
CA ASP A 11 47.23 5.37 -9.99
C ASP A 11 47.32 4.05 -9.23
N LYS A 12 46.29 3.71 -8.45
CA LYS A 12 45.78 2.34 -8.36
C LYS A 12 44.26 2.33 -8.24
N ALA A 13 43.66 1.78 -9.27
CA ALA A 13 42.27 1.36 -9.34
C ALA A 13 41.93 0.41 -8.18
N ILE A 14 40.77 0.63 -7.56
CA ILE A 14 39.97 -0.45 -7.01
C ILE A 14 38.69 -0.48 -7.82
N THR A 15 38.70 -1.44 -8.73
CA THR A 15 37.58 -1.99 -9.47
C THR A 15 36.58 -2.63 -8.49
N GLU A 16 35.30 -2.62 -8.87
CA GLU A 16 34.20 -3.49 -8.36
C GLU A 16 33.67 -3.15 -6.95
N ALA A 17 32.38 -3.01 -6.68
CA ALA A 17 31.22 -3.59 -7.33
C ALA A 17 30.01 -2.64 -7.27
N LYS A 18 29.24 -2.64 -8.36
CA LYS A 18 27.85 -2.19 -8.37
C LYS A 18 27.04 -3.10 -7.43
N GLY A 19 26.88 -2.69 -6.19
CA GLY A 19 25.95 -3.31 -5.24
C GLY A 19 24.53 -2.84 -5.50
N SER A 20 23.92 -3.33 -6.59
CA SER A 20 22.46 -3.29 -6.76
C SER A 20 21.86 -4.18 -5.69
N CYS A 21 21.41 -3.59 -4.57
CA CYS A 21 20.57 -4.31 -3.63
C CYS A 21 19.23 -4.62 -4.32
N ASN A 22 19.14 -5.80 -4.93
CA ASN A 22 17.93 -6.41 -5.47
C ASN A 22 17.28 -7.37 -4.45
N SER A 23 17.37 -7.06 -3.16
CA SER A 23 16.82 -7.87 -2.07
C SER A 23 15.84 -6.98 -1.30
N CYS A 24 14.53 -6.96 -1.57
CA CYS A 24 13.65 -8.10 -1.67
C CYS A 24 12.58 -7.87 -2.74
N ARG A 25 12.88 -8.18 -4.00
CA ARG A 25 11.82 -8.50 -4.95
C ARG A 25 11.45 -9.96 -4.73
N LYS A 26 10.72 -10.25 -3.65
CA LYS A 26 9.99 -11.52 -3.57
C LYS A 26 8.96 -11.46 -4.69
N LYS A 27 9.30 -12.07 -5.84
CA LYS A 27 8.31 -12.47 -6.83
C LYS A 27 7.29 -13.30 -6.04
N MET A 28 6.08 -12.79 -5.88
CA MET A 28 4.98 -13.68 -5.55
C MET A 28 4.95 -14.74 -6.65
N PRO A 29 4.95 -16.04 -6.33
CA PRO A 29 4.76 -17.06 -7.34
C PRO A 29 3.41 -16.79 -8.01
N VAL A 30 3.45 -16.49 -9.31
CA VAL A 30 2.27 -16.61 -10.16
C VAL A 30 1.98 -18.09 -10.23
N ASN A 31 1.06 -18.55 -9.37
CA ASN A 31 0.51 -19.89 -9.50
C ASN A 31 -0.39 -19.90 -10.74
N ASN A 32 0.17 -20.31 -11.87
CA ASN A 32 -0.60 -20.77 -13.03
C ASN A 32 -1.22 -22.13 -12.69
N ASN A 33 -2.20 -22.14 -11.79
CA ASN A 33 -3.17 -23.22 -11.80
C ASN A 33 -4.24 -22.85 -12.81
N GLN A 34 -4.26 -23.65 -13.87
CA GLN A 34 -5.33 -23.74 -14.84
C GLN A 34 -6.66 -23.92 -14.11
N TYR A 35 -7.42 -22.85 -13.95
CA TYR A 35 -8.86 -22.96 -13.82
C TYR A 35 -9.38 -23.10 -15.24
N SER A 36 -9.59 -24.34 -15.66
CA SER A 36 -10.35 -24.66 -16.87
C SER A 36 -11.78 -24.18 -16.69
N ILE A 37 -12.04 -22.91 -16.96
CA ILE A 37 -13.39 -22.42 -17.20
C ILE A 37 -13.67 -22.67 -18.67
N SER A 38 -14.26 -23.84 -18.93
CA SER A 38 -14.89 -24.17 -20.19
C SER A 38 -15.82 -23.03 -20.61
N GLN A 39 -15.52 -22.43 -21.76
CA GLN A 39 -16.45 -21.56 -22.45
C GLN A 39 -17.76 -22.33 -22.66
N SER A 40 -18.84 -21.85 -22.06
CA SER A 40 -20.18 -22.13 -22.55
C SER A 40 -21.02 -20.86 -22.41
N SER A 41 -21.38 -20.35 -23.58
CA SER A 41 -22.27 -19.23 -23.81
C SER A 41 -23.66 -19.51 -23.28
N VAL A 42 -24.11 -18.76 -22.28
CA VAL A 42 -25.50 -18.38 -22.10
C VAL A 42 -25.55 -17.01 -21.44
N LEU A 43 -25.92 -16.00 -22.23
CA LEU A 43 -26.37 -14.71 -21.74
C LEU A 43 -27.61 -14.94 -20.88
N SER A 44 -27.40 -15.16 -19.58
CA SER A 44 -28.45 -14.97 -18.61
C SER A 44 -28.27 -13.57 -18.05
N VAL A 45 -29.06 -12.62 -18.55
CA VAL A 45 -29.32 -11.37 -17.85
C VAL A 45 -30.06 -11.77 -16.58
N VAL A 46 -29.31 -12.22 -15.58
CA VAL A 46 -29.79 -12.39 -14.23
C VAL A 46 -29.69 -11.00 -13.62
N THR A 47 -30.76 -10.22 -13.73
CA THR A 47 -31.02 -9.19 -12.73
C THR A 47 -31.36 -9.94 -11.45
N SER A 48 -30.35 -10.42 -10.73
CA SER A 48 -30.57 -11.05 -9.44
C SER A 48 -31.06 -9.95 -8.51
N ASN A 49 -32.29 -10.07 -8.05
CA ASN A 49 -32.79 -9.39 -6.85
C ASN A 49 -32.07 -9.92 -5.59
N GLN A 50 -30.74 -10.01 -5.63
CA GLN A 50 -29.90 -10.20 -4.45
C GLN A 50 -29.67 -8.80 -3.85
N PRO A 51 -29.79 -8.63 -2.53
CA PRO A 51 -29.41 -7.38 -1.89
C PRO A 51 -27.96 -7.07 -2.31
N ARG A 52 -27.73 -5.83 -2.77
CA ARG A 52 -26.41 -5.39 -3.19
C ARG A 52 -25.49 -5.50 -1.99
N ARG A 53 -24.58 -6.47 -2.01
CA ARG A 53 -23.55 -6.64 -0.97
C ARG A 53 -22.70 -5.38 -0.93
N GLU A 54 -22.81 -4.61 0.15
CA GLU A 54 -22.07 -3.38 0.29
C GLU A 54 -20.60 -3.69 0.55
N LYS A 55 -19.74 -2.88 -0.07
CA LYS A 55 -18.29 -2.99 0.06
C LYS A 55 -17.77 -1.70 0.62
N ARG A 56 -17.20 -1.71 1.82
CA ARG A 56 -16.62 -0.52 2.46
C ARG A 56 -15.21 -0.77 2.93
N ALA A 57 -14.33 0.19 2.73
CA ALA A 57 -12.94 0.08 3.15
C ALA A 57 -12.48 1.29 3.96
N LEU A 58 -11.74 1.04 5.02
CA LEU A 58 -11.02 2.02 5.82
C LEU A 58 -9.52 1.79 5.66
N LEU A 59 -8.80 2.81 5.17
CA LEU A 59 -7.36 2.77 5.02
C LEU A 59 -6.73 3.85 5.90
N CYS A 60 -5.88 3.44 6.83
CA CYS A 60 -5.17 4.31 7.75
C CYS A 60 -3.66 4.24 7.48
N CYS A 61 -3.03 5.39 7.25
CA CYS A 61 -1.60 5.47 6.99
C CYS A 61 -0.95 6.56 7.87
N VAL A 62 -0.07 6.12 8.76
CA VAL A 62 0.64 6.97 9.73
C VAL A 62 2.08 7.15 9.25
N GLN A 63 2.50 8.41 9.06
CA GLN A 63 3.80 8.77 8.50
C GLN A 63 4.75 9.40 9.54
N TYR A 64 4.26 9.76 10.74
CA TYR A 64 5.03 10.44 11.79
C TYR A 64 5.78 11.68 11.26
N LYS A 65 5.09 12.53 10.49
CA LYS A 65 5.69 13.75 9.96
C LYS A 65 6.32 14.60 11.06
N ASN A 66 7.44 15.23 10.73
CA ASN A 66 8.22 16.10 11.62
C ASN A 66 8.82 15.37 12.84
N GLN A 67 8.88 14.03 12.82
CA GLN A 67 9.58 13.23 13.82
C GLN A 67 10.85 12.61 13.24
N LYS A 68 11.75 12.15 14.12
CA LYS A 68 13.02 11.51 13.72
C LYS A 68 12.85 10.24 12.88
N PHE A 69 11.68 9.60 12.97
CA PHE A 69 11.37 8.31 12.36
C PHE A 69 10.26 8.42 11.30
N GLU A 70 10.32 9.44 10.43
CA GLU A 70 9.32 9.61 9.36
C GLU A 70 9.35 8.44 8.35
N LEU A 71 8.16 7.90 8.06
CA LEU A 71 8.00 6.76 7.16
C LEU A 71 7.65 7.20 5.73
N LYS A 72 8.65 7.21 4.85
CA LYS A 72 8.46 7.61 3.44
C LYS A 72 7.64 6.62 2.61
N GLY A 73 7.49 5.36 3.06
CA GLY A 73 6.83 4.28 2.32
C GLY A 73 5.30 4.24 2.42
N SER A 74 4.72 4.71 3.53
CA SER A 74 3.31 4.46 3.84
C SER A 74 2.32 5.04 2.81
N LYS A 75 2.67 6.14 2.14
CA LYS A 75 1.86 6.70 1.05
C LYS A 75 1.84 5.80 -0.20
N HIS A 76 2.96 5.17 -0.51
CA HIS A 76 3.02 4.23 -1.63
C HIS A 76 2.16 2.99 -1.32
N ASP A 77 2.27 2.48 -0.09
CA ASP A 77 1.48 1.36 0.37
C ASP A 77 -0.03 1.66 0.33
N LEU A 78 -0.43 2.88 0.75
CA LEU A 78 -1.80 3.35 0.65
C LEU A 78 -2.34 3.31 -0.79
N ASN A 79 -1.57 3.85 -1.74
CA ASN A 79 -1.98 3.90 -3.14
C ASN A 79 -2.09 2.49 -3.73
N ASN A 80 -1.15 1.60 -3.41
CA ASN A 80 -1.18 0.22 -3.85
C ASN A 80 -2.41 -0.52 -3.31
N MET A 81 -2.72 -0.33 -2.02
CA MET A 81 -3.90 -0.94 -1.40
C MET A 81 -5.21 -0.38 -1.96
N ARG A 82 -5.29 0.93 -2.16
CA ARG A 82 -6.43 1.55 -2.83
C ARG A 82 -6.64 0.98 -4.23
N ASP A 83 -5.58 0.92 -5.03
CA ASP A 83 -5.61 0.41 -6.39
C ASP A 83 -6.01 -1.08 -6.43
N LEU A 84 -5.50 -1.88 -5.50
CA LEU A 84 -5.86 -3.28 -5.36
C LEU A 84 -7.37 -3.44 -5.08
N LEU A 85 -7.90 -2.67 -4.13
CA LEU A 85 -9.30 -2.72 -3.75
C LEU A 85 -10.23 -2.27 -4.89
N VAL A 86 -9.86 -1.20 -5.62
CA VAL A 86 -10.65 -0.71 -6.74
C VAL A 86 -10.56 -1.66 -7.94
N LYS A 87 -9.36 -2.01 -8.39
CA LYS A 87 -9.14 -2.73 -9.66
C LYS A 87 -9.51 -4.21 -9.56
N GLN A 88 -9.06 -4.90 -8.51
CA GLN A 88 -9.24 -6.34 -8.35
C GLN A 88 -10.53 -6.66 -7.59
N PHE A 89 -10.74 -6.04 -6.44
CA PHE A 89 -11.87 -6.35 -5.57
C PHE A 89 -13.14 -5.56 -5.85
N ARG A 90 -13.10 -4.62 -6.81
CA ARG A 90 -14.23 -3.80 -7.27
C ARG A 90 -14.92 -3.06 -6.12
N PHE A 91 -14.13 -2.53 -5.18
CA PHE A 91 -14.65 -1.62 -4.17
C PHE A 91 -14.92 -0.25 -4.81
N PRO A 92 -16.11 0.33 -4.63
CA PRO A 92 -16.40 1.68 -5.06
C PRO A 92 -15.46 2.68 -4.37
N THR A 93 -14.93 3.65 -5.11
CA THR A 93 -14.06 4.68 -4.51
C THR A 93 -14.82 5.57 -3.50
N ALA A 94 -16.13 5.74 -3.68
CA ALA A 94 -16.98 6.50 -2.77
C ALA A 94 -17.23 5.80 -1.42
N SER A 95 -17.05 4.47 -1.36
CA SER A 95 -17.17 3.69 -0.13
C SER A 95 -15.80 3.37 0.49
N MET A 96 -14.81 4.23 0.24
CA MET A 96 -13.49 4.18 0.85
C MET A 96 -13.27 5.42 1.69
N LEU A 97 -12.91 5.21 2.95
CA LEU A 97 -12.46 6.27 3.84
C LEU A 97 -10.95 6.12 4.05
N ILE A 98 -10.22 7.22 3.85
CA ILE A 98 -8.76 7.23 3.93
C ILE A 98 -8.32 8.26 4.98
N LEU A 99 -7.54 7.79 5.96
CA LEU A 99 -6.89 8.61 6.97
C LEU A 99 -5.38 8.64 6.73
N ALA A 100 -4.82 9.84 6.54
CA ALA A 100 -3.38 10.05 6.40
C ALA A 100 -2.98 11.45 6.86
N GLU A 101 -1.75 11.62 7.38
CA GLU A 101 -1.25 12.89 7.93
C GLU A 101 -1.00 13.99 6.88
N LYS A 102 -1.21 13.71 5.58
CA LYS A 102 -1.00 14.67 4.49
C LYS A 102 -2.32 14.94 3.80
N GLU A 103 -2.54 16.23 3.51
CA GLU A 103 -3.59 16.66 2.60
C GLU A 103 -3.55 15.85 1.30
N PRO A 104 -4.72 15.48 0.76
CA PRO A 104 -6.06 15.95 1.11
C PRO A 104 -6.76 15.15 2.23
N TYR A 105 -6.08 14.22 2.91
CA TYR A 105 -6.72 13.31 3.85
C TYR A 105 -6.77 13.85 5.28
N GLN A 106 -7.71 13.32 6.08
CA GLN A 106 -7.79 13.60 7.50
C GLN A 106 -6.68 12.86 8.25
N ALA A 107 -6.08 13.53 9.24
CA ALA A 107 -5.02 12.91 10.05
C ALA A 107 -5.55 11.68 10.81
N PRO A 108 -4.76 10.60 10.92
CA PRO A 108 -5.14 9.38 11.64
C PRO A 108 -4.98 9.56 13.17
N THR A 109 -5.70 10.52 13.74
CA THR A 109 -5.78 10.70 15.19
C THR A 109 -6.66 9.61 15.80
N ARG A 110 -6.52 9.36 17.11
CA ARG A 110 -7.36 8.40 17.83
C ARG A 110 -8.86 8.63 17.57
N LYS A 111 -9.32 9.87 17.72
CA LYS A 111 -10.72 10.25 17.50
C LYS A 111 -11.17 9.96 16.06
N ASN A 112 -10.37 10.37 15.07
CA ASN A 112 -10.73 10.16 13.66
C ASN A 112 -10.76 8.67 13.30
N ILE A 113 -9.88 7.86 13.89
CA ILE A 113 -9.90 6.40 13.71
C ILE A 113 -11.16 5.81 14.34
N GLU A 114 -11.53 6.21 15.57
CA GLU A 114 -12.77 5.79 16.23
C GLU A 114 -14.00 6.15 15.38
N ASP A 115 -14.10 7.39 14.91
CA ASP A 115 -15.18 7.86 14.04
C ASP A 115 -15.22 7.11 12.70
N ALA A 116 -14.05 6.83 12.12
CA ALA A 116 -13.93 6.06 10.88
C ALA A 116 -14.37 4.60 11.04
N PHE A 117 -14.09 3.98 12.20
CA PHE A 117 -14.58 2.65 12.53
C PHE A 117 -16.09 2.64 12.72
N GLN A 118 -16.66 3.66 13.39
CA GLN A 118 -18.12 3.79 13.49
C GLN A 118 -18.77 3.93 12.11
N TRP A 119 -18.15 4.68 11.20
CA TRP A 119 -18.59 4.77 9.80
C TRP A 119 -18.48 3.43 9.06
N LEU A 120 -17.36 2.71 9.23
CA LEU A 120 -17.13 1.41 8.59
C LEU A 120 -18.15 0.38 9.05
N MET A 121 -18.51 0.41 10.32
CA MET A 121 -19.41 -0.57 10.95
C MET A 121 -20.89 -0.22 10.88
N ARG A 122 -21.24 0.93 10.32
CA ARG A 122 -22.62 1.39 10.24
C ARG A 122 -23.43 0.57 9.24
N ASP A 123 -24.60 0.09 9.65
CA ASP A 123 -25.59 -0.58 8.81
C ASP A 123 -25.08 -1.83 8.07
N ILE A 124 -24.10 -2.55 8.64
CA ILE A 124 -23.58 -3.79 8.04
C ILE A 124 -24.66 -4.88 8.06
N GLN A 125 -24.81 -5.57 6.93
CA GLN A 125 -25.66 -6.76 6.80
C GLN A 125 -24.86 -8.02 6.46
N SER A 126 -25.48 -9.19 6.66
CA SER A 126 -24.89 -10.47 6.27
C SER A 126 -24.61 -10.50 4.76
N GLY A 127 -23.36 -10.73 4.39
CA GLY A 127 -22.92 -10.78 3.01
C GLY A 127 -22.15 -9.56 2.53
N ASP A 128 -22.10 -8.49 3.32
CA ASP A 128 -21.24 -7.32 3.06
C ASP A 128 -19.76 -7.67 3.21
N SER A 129 -18.91 -6.88 2.55
CA SER A 129 -17.45 -7.07 2.58
C SER A 129 -16.76 -5.81 3.08
N LEU A 130 -16.07 -5.94 4.20
CA LEU A 130 -15.38 -4.84 4.87
C LEU A 130 -13.86 -5.06 4.83
N VAL A 131 -13.12 -3.98 4.64
CA VAL A 131 -11.65 -4.01 4.67
C VAL A 131 -11.15 -2.91 5.60
N PHE A 132 -10.28 -3.29 6.54
CA PHE A 132 -9.48 -2.36 7.31
C PHE A 132 -8.00 -2.58 6.97
N TYR A 133 -7.32 -1.52 6.59
CA TYR A 133 -5.88 -1.53 6.30
C TYR A 133 -5.17 -0.48 7.15
N PHE A 134 -4.09 -0.88 7.81
CA PHE A 134 -3.25 0.00 8.60
C PHE A 134 -1.80 -0.13 8.14
N SER A 135 -1.17 1.00 7.83
CA SER A 135 0.27 1.12 7.58
C SER A 135 0.85 2.17 8.53
N GLY A 136 1.86 1.77 9.30
CA GLY A 136 2.52 2.61 10.27
C GLY A 136 3.65 1.86 10.95
N GLY A 137 4.54 2.60 11.59
CA GLY A 137 5.60 2.03 12.41
C GLY A 137 5.11 1.79 13.82
N VAL A 138 5.73 0.86 14.54
CA VAL A 138 5.61 0.84 16.00
C VAL A 138 6.72 1.73 16.56
N ALA A 139 6.36 2.70 17.40
CA ALA A 139 7.34 3.48 18.12
C ALA A 139 7.77 2.66 19.34
N THR A 140 8.93 1.99 19.26
CA THR A 140 9.57 1.40 20.43
C THR A 140 10.30 2.50 21.19
N THR A 141 9.72 2.95 22.30
CA THR A 141 10.39 3.79 23.31
C THR A 141 11.13 2.94 24.33
#